data_AF-A0A1H0D235-F1
#
_entry.id   AF-A0A1H0D235-F1
#
_cell.length_a   1.000
_cell.length_b   1.000
_cell.length_c   1.000
_cell.angle_alpha   90.00
_cell.angle_beta   90.00
_cell.angle_gamma   90.00
#
_symmetry.space_group_name_H-M   'P 1'
#
loop_
_entity.id
_entity.type
_entity.pdbx_description
1 polymer ?
#
loop_
_entity_poly.entity_id
_entity_poly.type
_entity_poly.pdbx_seq_one_letter_code
_entity_poly.pdbx_strand_id
1 'polypeptide(L)'
;MDRRTPSLFLLAALLVVPGTANAAEDTKPVAYRGYEIDVPASWEVIDLDRAPGTCVRFDKHAVYLGHPRPNPECPARQTDRTEALVLEPVENAKPTTDVVTRLPSYVAKPTQLPNEPEFAMVVSAAGVLVTVSRGEDKAQIARVLESGRITPDDSPPNP
;
A
#
# COMPACT_ATOMS: atom_id res chain seq x y z
N MET A 1 -64.82 47.64 5.53
CA MET A 1 -64.86 46.17 5.55
C MET A 1 -63.56 45.64 4.96
N ASP A 2 -62.70 45.10 5.83
CA ASP A 2 -61.49 44.32 5.55
C ASP A 2 -61.71 43.08 4.65
N ARG A 3 -60.65 42.67 3.92
CA ARG A 3 -59.93 41.36 4.01
C ARG A 3 -59.24 41.04 2.67
N ARG A 4 -57.91 41.09 2.57
CA ARG A 4 -56.83 40.15 3.03
C ARG A 4 -56.37 39.19 1.92
N THR A 5 -55.17 39.46 1.43
CA THR A 5 -54.30 38.64 0.57
C THR A 5 -53.83 37.38 1.30
N PRO A 6 -53.79 36.19 0.67
CA PRO A 6 -53.06 35.04 1.22
C PRO A 6 -51.67 34.94 0.58
N SER A 7 -50.64 35.03 1.42
CA SER A 7 -49.26 34.67 1.08
C SER A 7 -49.12 33.15 1.04
N LEU A 8 -48.65 32.60 -0.08
CA LEU A 8 -48.17 31.22 -0.15
C LEU A 8 -46.75 31.15 0.45
N PHE A 9 -46.61 30.47 1.58
CA PHE A 9 -45.32 30.07 2.14
C PHE A 9 -44.84 28.79 1.41
N LEU A 10 -43.76 28.92 0.63
CA LEU A 10 -42.98 27.79 0.12
C LEU A 10 -42.09 27.24 1.25
N LEU A 11 -42.35 26.00 1.68
CA LEU A 11 -41.41 25.25 2.52
C LEU A 11 -40.37 24.56 1.62
N ALA A 12 -39.13 25.03 1.68
CA ALA A 12 -37.97 24.33 1.12
C ALA A 12 -37.43 23.35 2.17
N ALA A 13 -37.47 22.04 1.87
CA ALA A 13 -36.85 21.00 2.69
C ALA A 13 -35.36 20.90 2.34
N LEU A 14 -34.47 21.19 3.30
CA LEU A 14 -33.03 20.95 3.18
C LEU A 14 -32.74 19.45 3.41
N LEU A 15 -32.29 18.76 2.35
CA LEU A 15 -31.65 17.45 2.46
C LEU A 15 -30.23 17.64 3.00
N VAL A 16 -30.00 17.26 4.25
CA VAL A 16 -28.64 17.17 4.82
C VAL A 16 -28.04 15.84 4.37
N VAL A 17 -27.10 15.88 3.43
CA VAL A 17 -26.30 14.73 3.05
C VAL A 17 -25.14 14.64 4.04
N PRO A 18 -25.01 13.60 4.88
CA PRO A 18 -23.83 13.42 5.70
C PRO A 18 -22.65 13.14 4.77
N GLY A 19 -21.71 14.08 4.68
CA GLY A 19 -20.42 13.83 4.06
C GLY A 19 -19.66 12.84 4.91
N THR A 20 -19.36 11.65 4.38
CA THR A 20 -18.38 10.75 4.98
C THR A 20 -17.01 11.41 4.84
N ALA A 21 -16.61 12.16 5.85
CA ALA A 21 -15.22 12.55 5.99
C ALA A 21 -14.42 11.25 6.13
N ASN A 22 -13.65 10.88 5.10
CA ASN A 22 -12.58 9.90 5.26
C ASN A 22 -11.65 10.47 6.33
N ALA A 23 -11.72 9.93 7.54
CA ALA A 23 -10.67 10.16 8.51
C ALA A 23 -9.36 9.77 7.80
N ALA A 24 -8.40 10.69 7.74
CA ALA A 24 -7.06 10.34 7.31
C ALA A 24 -6.58 9.25 8.28
N GLU A 25 -6.35 8.05 7.77
CA GLU A 25 -5.79 6.96 8.57
C GLU A 25 -4.36 7.35 8.95
N ASP A 26 -4.00 7.15 10.22
CA ASP A 26 -2.64 7.40 10.69
C ASP A 26 -1.66 6.55 9.89
N THR A 27 -0.54 7.13 9.47
CA THR A 27 0.50 6.44 8.71
C THR A 27 1.84 6.43 9.46
N LYS A 28 2.71 5.50 9.07
CA LYS A 28 4.10 5.42 9.52
C LYS A 28 5.04 5.16 8.34
N PRO A 29 6.27 5.73 8.36
CA PRO A 29 7.25 5.47 7.33
C PRO A 29 7.83 4.06 7.50
N VAL A 30 8.13 3.42 6.37
CA VAL A 30 8.87 2.17 6.27
C VAL A 30 9.96 2.35 5.24
N ALA A 31 11.21 2.32 5.69
CA ALA A 31 12.39 2.47 4.86
C ALA A 31 13.08 1.12 4.61
N TYR A 32 13.57 0.92 3.40
CA TYR A 32 14.36 -0.24 3.01
C TYR A 32 15.32 0.12 1.87
N ARG A 33 16.64 0.09 2.15
CA ARG A 33 17.72 0.36 1.18
C ARG A 33 17.52 1.67 0.41
N GLY A 34 17.26 2.76 1.14
CA GLY A 34 17.00 4.08 0.58
C GLY A 34 15.67 4.25 -0.15
N TYR A 35 14.77 3.25 -0.16
CA TYR A 35 13.38 3.40 -0.58
C TYR A 35 12.46 3.51 0.64
N GLU A 36 11.67 4.57 0.72
CA GLU A 36 10.73 4.79 1.83
C GLU A 36 9.30 4.96 1.33
N ILE A 37 8.35 4.33 2.03
CA ILE A 37 6.90 4.43 1.79
C ILE A 37 6.20 4.69 3.11
N ASP A 38 5.06 5.38 3.06
CA ASP A 38 4.15 5.55 4.18
C ASP A 38 3.04 4.50 4.09
N VAL A 39 2.91 3.71 5.15
CA VAL A 39 1.86 2.68 5.28
C VAL A 39 0.93 3.02 6.42
N PRO A 40 -0.33 2.55 6.40
CA PRO A 40 -1.19 2.67 7.57
C PRO A 40 -0.51 2.14 8.83
N ALA A 41 -0.65 2.86 9.94
CA ALA A 41 0.03 2.54 11.19
C ALA A 41 -0.33 1.13 11.71
N SER A 42 -1.52 0.66 11.33
CA SER A 42 -2.08 -0.66 11.60
C SER A 42 -1.37 -1.82 10.89
N TRP A 43 -0.62 -1.57 9.81
CA TRP A 43 0.07 -2.62 9.06
C TRP A 43 1.25 -3.19 9.84
N GLU A 44 1.43 -4.50 9.81
CA GLU A 44 2.63 -5.13 10.36
C GLU A 44 3.85 -4.84 9.48
N VAL A 45 5.02 -4.64 10.08
CA VAL A 45 6.29 -4.52 9.35
C VAL A 45 7.20 -5.63 9.84
N ILE A 46 7.57 -6.53 8.93
CA ILE A 46 8.22 -7.80 9.24
C ILE A 46 9.54 -7.86 8.51
N ASP A 47 10.63 -7.90 9.26
CA ASP A 47 11.98 -8.12 8.73
C ASP A 47 12.24 -9.63 8.57
N LEU A 48 12.29 -10.08 7.32
CA LEU A 48 12.51 -11.47 6.93
C LEU A 48 13.97 -11.90 7.12
N ASP A 49 14.92 -10.97 7.12
CA ASP A 49 16.33 -11.30 7.39
C ASP A 49 16.51 -11.62 8.89
N ARG A 50 15.72 -10.97 9.76
CA ARG A 50 15.65 -11.28 11.20
C ARG A 50 14.78 -12.49 11.51
N ALA A 51 13.77 -12.78 10.69
CA ALA A 51 12.83 -13.88 10.90
C ALA A 51 12.62 -14.71 9.62
N PRO A 52 13.65 -15.46 9.16
CA PRO A 52 13.65 -16.11 7.84
C PRO A 52 12.66 -17.26 7.69
N GLY A 53 12.10 -17.78 8.79
CA GLY A 53 11.03 -18.80 8.76
C GLY A 53 9.62 -18.22 8.57
N THR A 54 9.48 -16.89 8.56
CA THR A 54 8.16 -16.24 8.49
C THR A 54 7.52 -16.45 7.13
N CYS A 55 6.27 -16.91 7.14
CA CYS A 55 5.48 -17.04 5.92
C CYS A 55 4.96 -15.68 5.46
N VAL A 56 5.28 -15.33 4.22
CA VAL A 56 4.66 -14.18 3.55
C VAL A 56 3.18 -14.48 3.33
N ARG A 57 2.33 -13.65 3.92
CA ARG A 57 0.88 -13.75 3.86
C ARG A 57 0.30 -12.51 3.21
N PHE A 58 -0.37 -12.72 2.09
CA PHE A 58 -1.06 -11.67 1.32
C PHE A 58 -2.52 -11.49 1.69
N ASP A 59 -3.03 -12.29 2.63
CA ASP A 59 -4.33 -12.16 3.26
C ASP A 59 -4.28 -11.32 4.55
N LYS A 60 -3.16 -10.64 4.81
CA LYS A 60 -2.95 -9.72 5.92
C LYS A 60 -2.28 -8.43 5.46
N HIS A 61 -2.65 -7.32 6.08
CA HIS A 61 -1.99 -6.04 5.88
C HIS A 61 -0.58 -6.06 6.50
N ALA A 62 0.43 -6.15 5.65
CA ALA A 62 1.82 -6.20 6.10
C ALA A 62 2.80 -5.70 5.03
N VAL A 63 3.94 -5.20 5.50
CA VAL A 63 5.15 -4.98 4.71
C VAL A 63 6.21 -5.97 5.17
N TYR A 64 6.68 -6.80 4.25
CA TYR A 64 7.80 -7.71 4.48
C TYR A 64 9.08 -7.11 3.89
N LEU A 65 10.15 -7.06 4.67
CA LEU A 65 11.44 -6.50 4.29
C LEU A 65 12.47 -7.63 4.19
N GLY A 66 13.17 -7.73 3.07
CA GLY A 66 14.14 -8.80 2.83
C GLY A 66 13.61 -9.91 1.92
N HIS A 67 14.42 -10.93 1.70
CA HIS A 67 14.11 -11.99 0.73
C HIS A 67 13.27 -13.11 1.36
N PRO A 68 12.05 -13.40 0.85
CA PRO A 68 11.26 -14.53 1.32
C PRO A 68 12.00 -15.85 1.09
N ARG A 69 12.21 -16.62 2.16
CA ARG A 69 12.82 -17.95 2.05
C ARG A 69 11.73 -18.99 1.78
N PRO A 70 11.99 -19.98 0.91
CA PRO A 70 11.10 -21.13 0.80
C PRO A 70 10.96 -21.81 2.16
N ASN A 71 9.73 -21.95 2.64
CA ASN A 71 9.42 -22.68 3.85
C ASN A 71 8.26 -23.67 3.56
N PRO A 72 8.51 -25.00 3.63
CA PRO A 72 7.49 -26.00 3.32
C PRO A 72 6.36 -26.06 4.36
N GLU A 73 6.55 -25.48 5.54
CA GLU A 73 5.52 -25.38 6.58
C GLU A 73 4.55 -24.23 6.34
N CYS A 74 4.81 -23.39 5.32
CA CYS A 74 3.90 -22.30 5.03
C CYS A 74 2.55 -22.81 4.55
N PRO A 75 1.45 -22.18 5.02
CA PRO A 75 0.13 -22.49 4.51
C PRO A 75 0.09 -22.39 3.00
N ALA A 76 -0.79 -23.17 2.38
CA ALA A 76 -1.11 -23.01 0.97
C ALA A 76 -1.50 -21.54 0.69
N ARG A 77 -1.22 -21.08 -0.53
CA ARG A 77 -1.56 -19.72 -0.91
C ARG A 77 -3.07 -19.51 -0.80
N GLN A 78 -3.48 -18.56 0.02
CA GLN A 78 -4.88 -18.21 0.21
C GLN A 78 -5.41 -17.49 -1.03
N THR A 79 -6.69 -17.74 -1.37
CA THR A 79 -7.38 -17.02 -2.46
C THR A 79 -7.77 -15.61 -2.03
N ASP A 80 -8.13 -15.45 -0.76
CA ASP A 80 -8.40 -14.14 -0.16
C ASP A 80 -7.10 -13.34 -0.08
N ARG A 81 -7.19 -12.06 -0.46
CA ARG A 81 -6.05 -11.15 -0.49
C ARG A 81 -6.45 -9.78 0.01
N THR A 82 -5.48 -9.09 0.56
CA THR A 82 -5.55 -7.69 0.93
C THR A 82 -4.32 -6.96 0.43
N GLU A 83 -4.23 -5.67 0.73
CA GLU A 83 -3.07 -4.85 0.43
C GLU A 83 -1.87 -5.23 1.30
N ALA A 84 -0.80 -5.69 0.65
CA ALA A 84 0.44 -6.10 1.31
C ALA A 84 1.62 -5.95 0.35
N LEU A 85 2.83 -5.82 0.91
CA LEU A 85 4.04 -5.55 0.15
C LEU A 85 5.18 -6.46 0.58
N VAL A 86 6.00 -6.89 -0.37
CA VAL A 86 7.34 -7.44 -0.10
C VAL A 86 8.37 -6.52 -0.76
N LEU A 87 9.30 -6.00 0.01
CA LEU A 87 10.43 -5.19 -0.46
C LEU A 87 11.69 -6.04 -0.29
N GLU A 88 12.28 -6.46 -1.42
CA GLU A 88 13.48 -7.30 -1.42
C GLU A 88 14.57 -6.73 -2.35
N PRO A 89 15.85 -7.08 -2.14
CA PRO A 89 16.92 -6.62 -3.04
C PRO A 89 16.76 -7.23 -4.44
N VAL A 90 16.81 -6.41 -5.48
CA VAL A 90 16.57 -6.85 -6.87
C VAL A 90 17.58 -7.89 -7.36
N GLU A 91 18.80 -7.88 -6.83
CA GLU A 91 19.90 -8.78 -7.22
C GLU A 91 19.60 -10.26 -6.95
N ASN A 92 18.82 -10.55 -5.91
CA ASN A 92 18.47 -11.91 -5.48
C ASN A 92 16.99 -12.23 -5.70
N ALA A 93 16.22 -11.25 -6.14
CA ALA A 93 14.79 -11.36 -6.28
C ALA A 93 14.38 -12.21 -7.48
N LYS A 94 13.37 -13.05 -7.26
CA LYS A 94 12.64 -13.74 -8.34
C LYS A 94 11.19 -13.31 -8.24
N PRO A 95 10.72 -12.44 -9.16
CA PRO A 95 9.32 -12.06 -9.18
C PRO A 95 8.42 -13.29 -9.20
N THR A 96 7.41 -13.30 -8.34
CA THR A 96 6.39 -14.36 -8.27
C THR A 96 5.25 -14.17 -9.27
N THR A 97 5.36 -13.14 -10.12
CA THR A 97 4.39 -12.71 -11.11
C THR A 97 5.11 -12.28 -12.39
N ASP A 98 4.45 -12.47 -13.53
CA ASP A 98 4.96 -12.02 -14.84
C ASP A 98 4.72 -10.51 -15.07
N VAL A 99 3.88 -9.88 -14.25
CA VAL A 99 3.54 -8.45 -14.36
C VAL A 99 4.56 -7.62 -13.58
N VAL A 100 5.65 -7.25 -14.25
CA VAL A 100 6.75 -6.49 -13.63
C VAL A 100 6.97 -5.14 -14.33
N THR A 101 6.81 -4.05 -13.60
CA THR A 101 7.10 -2.69 -14.09
C THR A 101 8.45 -2.20 -13.55
N ARG A 102 9.39 -1.82 -14.42
CA ARG A 102 10.65 -1.22 -13.98
C ARG A 102 10.56 0.30 -14.00
N LEU A 103 10.71 0.93 -12.84
CA LEU A 103 10.75 2.39 -12.73
C LEU A 103 12.12 2.92 -13.16
N PRO A 104 12.19 4.08 -13.85
CA PRO A 104 13.46 4.76 -14.11
C PRO A 104 14.21 5.11 -12.82
N SER A 105 15.52 5.31 -12.92
CA SER A 105 16.43 5.52 -11.76
C SER A 105 16.21 6.82 -10.98
N TYR A 106 15.31 7.68 -11.42
CA TYR A 106 14.96 8.96 -10.79
C TYR A 106 13.48 8.99 -10.34
N VAL A 107 12.80 7.84 -10.39
CA VAL A 107 11.37 7.71 -10.07
C VAL A 107 11.20 6.73 -8.92
N ALA A 108 10.50 7.17 -7.87
CA ALA A 108 10.24 6.36 -6.67
C ALA A 108 8.79 5.85 -6.56
N LYS A 109 7.90 6.33 -7.42
CA LYS A 109 6.47 6.01 -7.40
C LYS A 109 5.92 5.74 -8.80
N PRO A 110 4.95 4.84 -8.95
CA PRO A 110 4.38 4.50 -10.25
C PRO A 110 3.33 5.52 -10.68
N THR A 111 3.34 5.94 -11.95
CA THR A 111 2.27 6.81 -12.50
C THR A 111 0.97 6.05 -12.75
N GLN A 112 1.07 4.74 -13.00
CA GLN A 112 -0.06 3.86 -13.20
C GLN A 112 0.25 2.50 -12.60
N LEU A 113 -0.76 1.89 -11.96
CA LEU A 113 -0.65 0.55 -11.45
C LEU A 113 -1.31 -0.46 -12.41
N PRO A 114 -0.75 -1.66 -12.55
CA PRO A 114 -1.45 -2.79 -13.15
C PRO A 114 -2.77 -3.08 -12.42
N ASN A 115 -3.72 -3.75 -13.09
CA ASN A 115 -5.04 -4.07 -12.56
C ASN A 115 -5.09 -5.41 -11.80
N GLU A 116 -4.02 -6.17 -11.91
CA GLU A 116 -3.84 -7.52 -11.41
C GLU A 116 -3.82 -7.54 -9.88
N PRO A 117 -4.27 -8.65 -9.26
CA PRO A 117 -4.24 -8.81 -7.80
C PRO A 117 -2.82 -8.91 -7.26
N GLU A 118 -1.86 -9.20 -8.15
CA GLU A 118 -0.44 -9.19 -7.87
C GLU A 118 0.36 -8.70 -9.05
N PHE A 119 1.26 -7.79 -8.77
CA PHE A 119 2.23 -7.28 -9.71
C PHE A 119 3.49 -6.93 -8.94
N ALA A 120 4.59 -6.72 -9.65
CA ALA A 120 5.81 -6.24 -9.05
C ALA A 120 6.28 -4.96 -9.73
N MET A 121 7.00 -4.14 -8.98
CA MET A 121 7.70 -2.99 -9.53
C MET A 121 9.13 -2.92 -9.04
N VAL A 122 10.06 -2.63 -9.93
CA VAL A 122 11.46 -2.41 -9.57
C VAL A 122 11.70 -0.92 -9.40
N VAL A 123 12.05 -0.51 -8.18
CA VAL A 123 12.50 0.84 -7.86
C VAL A 123 14.00 0.88 -8.15
N SER A 124 14.36 1.18 -9.40
CA SER A 124 15.75 1.08 -9.86
C SER A 124 16.71 1.99 -9.10
N ALA A 125 16.23 3.13 -8.59
CA ALA A 125 17.01 4.08 -7.79
C ALA A 125 17.54 3.48 -6.47
N ALA A 126 16.84 2.48 -5.92
CA ALA A 126 17.15 1.84 -4.64
C ALA A 126 17.60 0.37 -4.81
N GLY A 127 17.53 -0.18 -6.03
CA GLY A 127 17.80 -1.60 -6.25
C GLY A 127 16.80 -2.53 -5.54
N VAL A 128 15.55 -2.10 -5.38
CA VAL A 128 14.49 -2.84 -4.66
C VAL A 128 13.45 -3.37 -5.64
N LEU A 129 13.09 -4.65 -5.51
CA LEU A 129 11.86 -5.21 -6.06
C LEU A 129 10.75 -5.07 -5.02
N VAL A 130 9.65 -4.44 -5.41
CA VAL A 130 8.43 -4.34 -4.61
C VAL A 130 7.40 -5.28 -5.22
N THR A 131 7.14 -6.41 -4.56
CA THR A 131 5.99 -7.27 -4.91
C THR A 131 4.76 -6.74 -4.19
N VAL A 132 3.69 -6.51 -4.94
CA VAL A 132 2.48 -5.87 -4.46
C VAL A 132 1.33 -6.87 -4.51
N SER A 133 0.66 -7.07 -3.37
CA SER A 133 -0.66 -7.69 -3.30
C SER A 133 -1.72 -6.62 -3.17
N ARG A 134 -2.87 -6.82 -3.81
CA ARG A 134 -4.03 -5.94 -3.74
C ARG A 134 -5.30 -6.74 -3.48
N GLY A 135 -6.13 -6.27 -2.54
CA GLY A 135 -7.48 -6.75 -2.30
C GLY A 135 -8.53 -5.81 -2.91
N GLU A 136 -9.61 -5.60 -2.17
CA GLU A 136 -10.75 -4.77 -2.62
C GLU A 136 -10.46 -3.26 -2.55
N ASP A 137 -9.69 -2.80 -1.56
CA ASP A 137 -9.31 -1.38 -1.43
C ASP A 137 -8.10 -1.05 -2.31
N LYS A 138 -8.36 -0.98 -3.61
CA LYS A 138 -7.36 -0.59 -4.62
C LYS A 138 -6.77 0.80 -4.34
N ALA A 139 -7.53 1.68 -3.68
CA ALA A 139 -7.09 3.03 -3.39
C ALA A 139 -6.07 3.05 -2.25
N GLN A 140 -6.16 2.14 -1.27
CA GLN A 140 -5.19 2.01 -0.18
C GLN A 140 -3.79 1.70 -0.70
N ILE A 141 -3.62 0.67 -1.54
CA ILE A 141 -2.29 0.35 -2.08
C ILE A 141 -1.77 1.45 -3.00
N ALA A 142 -2.66 2.15 -3.72
CA ALA A 142 -2.26 3.29 -4.54
C ALA A 142 -1.71 4.43 -3.69
N ARG A 143 -2.35 4.77 -2.55
CA ARG A 143 -1.85 5.78 -1.61
C ARG A 143 -0.48 5.40 -1.05
N VAL A 144 -0.28 4.14 -0.67
CA VAL A 144 1.01 3.64 -0.19
C VAL A 144 2.09 3.81 -1.25
N LEU A 145 1.86 3.35 -2.49
CA LEU A 145 2.87 3.43 -3.56
C LEU A 145 3.13 4.87 -4.04
N GLU A 146 2.12 5.75 -3.97
CA GLU A 146 2.25 7.18 -4.30
C GLU A 146 3.12 7.96 -3.29
N SER A 147 3.21 7.48 -2.05
CA SER A 147 4.09 8.05 -1.02
C SER A 147 5.58 7.74 -1.20
N GLY A 148 5.89 6.83 -2.15
CA GLY A 148 7.23 6.33 -2.41
C GLY A 148 8.24 7.44 -2.70
N ARG A 149 9.34 7.44 -1.95
CA ARG A 149 10.44 8.40 -2.06
C ARG A 149 11.79 7.72 -1.93
N ILE A 150 12.83 8.36 -2.48
CA ILE A 150 14.22 7.96 -2.24
C ILE A 150 14.75 8.79 -1.09
N THR A 151 15.25 8.12 -0.07
CA THR A 151 15.96 8.72 1.06
C THR A 151 17.45 8.45 0.92
N PRO A 152 18.33 9.33 1.44
CA PRO A 152 19.69 8.94 1.75
C PRO A 152 19.63 7.67 2.61
N ASP A 153 20.56 6.74 2.38
CA ASP A 153 20.53 5.40 2.98
C ASP A 153 20.82 5.47 4.50
N ASP A 154 19.83 5.90 5.28
CA ASP A 154 19.88 5.93 6.74
C ASP A 154 19.51 4.54 7.26
N SER A 155 20.44 3.58 7.15
CA SER A 155 20.31 2.31 7.87
C SER A 155 20.06 2.62 9.36
N PRO A 156 18.98 2.12 9.99
CA PRO A 156 18.77 2.37 11.42
C PRO A 156 19.91 1.71 12.23
N PRO A 157 20.36 2.33 13.34
CA PRO A 157 21.28 1.64 14.25
C PRO A 157 20.61 0.36 14.75
N ASN A 158 21.29 -0.77 14.56
CA ASN A 158 20.91 -2.05 15.14
C ASN A 158 20.86 -1.90 16.68
N PRO A 159 19.87 -2.48 17.40
CA PRO A 159 19.95 -2.57 18.85
C PRO A 159 21.20 -3.35 19.32
#